data_AF-A0A848UH76-F1
#
_entry.id   AF-A0A848UH76-F1
#
_cell.length_a   1.000
_cell.length_b   1.000
_cell.length_c   1.000
_cell.angle_alpha   90.00
_cell.angle_beta   90.00
_cell.angle_gamma   90.00
#
_symmetry.space_group_name_H-M   'P 1'
#
loop_
_entity.id
_entity.type
_entity.pdbx_description
1 polymer ?
#
loop_
_entity_poly.entity_id
_entity_poly.type
_entity_poly.pdbx_seq_one_letter_code
_entity_poly.pdbx_strand_id
1 'polypeptide(L)'
;MRELGTTEIDPDHPCTDVSLYAPDLDLLAYMLQDLRGLIRSNDAGRVELEAHQPIFWEVHGLRRRTVVCEPDDIRRPDRVCIVGFLAERREEIDYVSLDDLELSLLMEFRRYPGILSYTSIELANDYWANLVVHRVPDDTEEWRRSAAHAHAVEVSPRLYSSVRIHNGHLDGGVVGNQAIVVDCTKYWDYGSDPVWQAVRVFDPPLQRTRRQLEELHDASRAERTLGT
;
A
#
# COMPACT_ATOMS: atom_id res chain seq x y z
N MET A 1 6.30 -16.87 8.98
CA MET A 1 5.15 -16.43 8.18
C MET A 1 4.74 -17.58 7.29
N ARG A 2 3.46 -17.99 7.31
CA ARG A 2 2.94 -19.07 6.46
C ARG A 2 2.95 -18.65 4.99
N GLU A 3 3.20 -19.58 4.07
CA GLU A 3 3.03 -19.32 2.63
C GLU A 3 1.65 -19.81 2.19
N LEU A 4 0.90 -18.97 1.48
CA LEU A 4 -0.39 -19.29 0.90
C LEU A 4 -0.25 -19.56 -0.60
N GLY A 5 -1.01 -20.53 -1.09
CA GLY A 5 -1.23 -20.71 -2.53
C GLY A 5 -1.87 -19.46 -3.17
N THR A 6 -1.78 -19.38 -4.50
CA THR A 6 -2.24 -18.23 -5.29
C THR A 6 -3.72 -17.88 -5.10
N THR A 7 -4.55 -18.89 -4.84
CA THR A 7 -6.01 -18.76 -4.60
C THR A 7 -6.44 -19.20 -3.21
N GLU A 8 -5.50 -19.66 -2.38
CA GLU A 8 -5.79 -20.24 -1.07
C GLU A 8 -6.36 -19.20 -0.12
N ILE A 9 -7.57 -19.43 0.36
CA ILE A 9 -8.21 -18.59 1.38
C ILE A 9 -8.17 -19.33 2.70
N ASP A 10 -7.78 -18.62 3.75
CA ASP A 10 -7.89 -19.11 5.11
C ASP A 10 -9.18 -18.56 5.74
N PRO A 11 -10.20 -19.39 5.98
CA PRO A 11 -11.49 -18.93 6.51
C PRO A 11 -11.40 -18.29 7.89
N ASP A 12 -10.40 -18.67 8.69
CA ASP A 12 -10.18 -18.11 10.03
C ASP A 12 -9.48 -16.75 9.96
N HIS A 13 -8.93 -16.39 8.79
CA HIS A 13 -8.26 -15.12 8.53
C HIS A 13 -8.84 -14.44 7.28
N PRO A 14 -10.00 -13.76 7.39
CA PRO A 14 -10.73 -13.17 6.25
C PRO A 14 -9.92 -12.16 5.44
N CYS A 15 -8.86 -11.57 6.03
CA CYS A 15 -7.93 -10.72 5.32
C CYS A 15 -7.20 -11.41 4.15
N THR A 16 -7.27 -12.74 4.05
CA THR A 16 -6.71 -13.54 2.95
C THR A 16 -7.65 -13.70 1.75
N ASP A 17 -8.90 -13.23 1.83
CA ASP A 17 -9.88 -13.39 0.75
C ASP A 17 -9.40 -12.71 -0.54
N VAL A 18 -9.27 -13.50 -1.61
CA VAL A 18 -8.79 -13.02 -2.92
C VAL A 18 -9.70 -11.93 -3.52
N SER A 19 -10.96 -11.84 -3.09
CA SER A 19 -11.89 -10.80 -3.56
C SER A 19 -11.50 -9.40 -3.14
N LEU A 20 -10.61 -9.28 -2.15
CA LEU A 20 -10.05 -8.00 -1.70
C LEU A 20 -9.04 -7.42 -2.69
N TYR A 21 -8.44 -8.23 -3.57
CA TYR A 21 -7.40 -7.73 -4.47
C TYR A 21 -7.89 -6.77 -5.53
N ALA A 22 -9.07 -7.00 -6.11
CA ALA A 22 -9.63 -6.08 -7.09
C ALA A 22 -9.82 -4.66 -6.50
N PRO A 23 -10.52 -4.48 -5.37
CA PRO A 23 -10.65 -3.15 -4.75
C PRO A 23 -9.31 -2.60 -4.25
N ASP A 24 -8.41 -3.43 -3.71
CA ASP A 24 -7.08 -2.99 -3.27
C ASP A 24 -6.26 -2.40 -4.44
N LEU A 25 -6.20 -3.11 -5.57
CA LEU A 25 -5.51 -2.65 -6.78
C LEU A 25 -6.17 -1.43 -7.42
N ASP A 26 -7.50 -1.33 -7.35
CA ASP A 26 -8.24 -0.16 -7.82
C ASP A 26 -7.87 1.08 -7.01
N LEU A 27 -7.74 0.94 -5.69
CA LEU A 27 -7.33 2.01 -4.80
C LEU A 27 -5.87 2.42 -5.02
N LEU A 28 -4.95 1.45 -5.11
CA LEU A 28 -3.54 1.74 -5.39
C LEU A 28 -3.36 2.41 -6.76
N ALA A 29 -4.12 1.98 -7.77
CA ALA A 29 -4.13 2.64 -9.07
C ALA A 29 -4.64 4.08 -8.98
N TYR A 30 -5.66 4.33 -8.15
CA TYR A 30 -6.16 5.69 -7.91
C TYR A 30 -5.08 6.56 -7.26
N MET A 31 -4.42 6.08 -6.20
CA MET A 31 -3.33 6.79 -5.50
C MET A 31 -2.19 7.12 -6.45
N LEU A 32 -1.81 6.17 -7.32
CA LEU A 32 -0.80 6.40 -8.34
C LEU A 32 -1.23 7.46 -9.38
N GLN A 33 -2.51 7.49 -9.76
CA GLN A 33 -3.01 8.52 -10.67
C GLN A 33 -3.02 9.92 -10.05
N ASP A 34 -3.34 10.03 -8.77
CA ASP A 34 -3.22 11.28 -8.01
C ASP A 34 -1.78 11.79 -7.99
N LEU A 35 -0.83 10.91 -7.64
CA LEU A 35 0.60 11.23 -7.64
C LEU A 35 1.08 11.67 -9.04
N ARG A 36 0.68 10.95 -10.08
CA ARG A 36 0.96 11.33 -11.49
C ARG A 36 0.35 12.68 -11.84
N GLY A 37 -0.88 12.94 -11.41
CA GLY A 37 -1.58 14.20 -11.62
C GLY A 37 -0.88 15.37 -10.94
N LEU A 38 -0.39 15.15 -9.73
CA LEU A 38 0.39 16.11 -8.95
C LEU A 38 1.70 16.47 -9.65
N ILE A 39 2.48 15.47 -10.08
CA ILE A 39 3.74 15.69 -10.82
C ILE A 39 3.48 16.47 -12.12
N ARG A 40 2.49 16.06 -12.92
CA ARG A 40 2.12 16.79 -14.15
C ARG A 40 1.67 18.22 -13.89
N SER A 41 0.98 18.46 -12.77
CA SER A 41 0.52 19.80 -12.39
C SER A 41 1.71 20.69 -12.01
N ASN A 42 2.72 20.12 -11.35
CA ASN A 42 3.97 20.81 -11.07
C ASN A 42 4.79 21.09 -12.34
N ASP A 43 4.90 20.12 -13.25
CA ASP A 43 5.55 20.33 -14.56
C ASP A 43 4.89 21.46 -15.37
N ALA A 44 3.57 21.59 -15.24
CA ALA A 44 2.80 22.66 -15.87
C ALA A 44 2.84 24.00 -15.10
N GLY A 45 3.60 24.10 -14.00
CA GLY A 45 3.72 25.29 -13.17
C GLY A 45 2.44 25.68 -12.42
N ARG A 46 1.51 24.73 -12.22
CA ARG A 46 0.20 24.98 -11.57
C ARG A 46 0.23 24.76 -10.06
N VAL A 47 1.17 23.95 -9.58
CA VAL A 47 1.35 23.59 -8.18
C VAL A 47 2.85 23.62 -7.89
N GLU A 48 3.26 24.16 -6.75
CA GLU A 48 4.63 24.06 -6.26
C GLU A 48 4.82 22.76 -5.49
N LEU A 49 5.95 22.09 -5.70
CA LEU A 49 6.34 20.88 -4.97
C LEU A 49 7.65 21.13 -4.26
N GLU A 50 7.62 21.18 -2.93
CA GLU A 50 8.82 21.16 -2.10
C GLU A 50 9.06 19.75 -1.56
N ALA A 51 10.32 19.33 -1.58
CA ALA A 51 10.73 18.03 -1.08
C ALA A 51 10.32 17.86 0.40
N HIS A 52 9.66 16.74 0.70
CA HIS A 52 9.17 16.38 2.03
C HIS A 52 8.09 17.30 2.61
N GLN A 53 7.49 18.19 1.81
CA GLN A 53 6.34 18.97 2.23
C GLN A 53 5.05 18.20 1.96
N PRO A 54 4.16 18.02 2.95
CA PRO A 54 2.88 17.37 2.73
C PRO A 54 1.91 18.29 2.00
N ILE A 55 1.23 17.72 1.01
CA ILE A 55 0.13 18.33 0.28
C ILE A 55 -1.14 17.59 0.68
N PHE A 56 -2.15 18.36 1.07
CA PHE A 56 -3.43 17.85 1.54
C PHE A 56 -4.56 18.29 0.62
N TRP A 57 -5.49 17.38 0.36
CA TRP A 57 -6.73 17.70 -0.32
C TRP A 57 -7.81 16.70 0.06
N GLU A 58 -9.05 17.05 -0.25
CA GLU A 58 -10.21 16.20 0.00
C GLU A 58 -10.91 15.90 -1.31
N VAL A 59 -11.27 14.63 -1.55
CA VAL A 59 -12.07 14.22 -2.70
C VAL A 59 -13.16 13.30 -2.21
N HIS A 60 -14.43 13.69 -2.43
CA HIS A 60 -15.60 12.93 -1.99
C HIS A 60 -15.61 12.63 -0.46
N GLY A 61 -15.15 13.57 0.37
CA GLY A 61 -15.07 13.40 1.82
C GLY A 61 -13.88 12.56 2.31
N LEU A 62 -13.04 12.07 1.39
CA LEU A 62 -11.84 11.30 1.71
C LEU A 62 -10.64 12.24 1.80
N ARG A 63 -9.98 12.24 2.95
CA ARG A 63 -8.76 13.02 3.19
C ARG A 63 -7.58 12.32 2.55
N ARG A 64 -6.78 13.11 1.85
CA ARG A 64 -5.62 12.65 1.10
C ARG A 64 -4.41 13.45 1.48
N ARG A 65 -3.29 12.75 1.58
CA ARG A 65 -1.98 13.34 1.82
C ARG A 65 -1.01 12.77 0.81
N THR A 66 -0.19 13.63 0.23
CA THR A 66 0.98 13.16 -0.54
C THR A 66 2.19 13.98 -0.17
N VAL A 67 3.30 13.29 0.00
CA VAL A 67 4.62 13.85 0.20
C VAL A 67 5.49 13.36 -0.95
N VAL A 68 6.01 14.29 -1.74
CA VAL A 68 7.05 13.99 -2.73
C VAL A 68 8.39 14.21 -2.05
N CYS A 69 9.16 13.15 -1.86
CA CYS A 69 10.44 13.20 -1.15
C CYS A 69 11.57 13.61 -2.08
N GLU A 70 11.56 13.10 -3.32
CA GLU A 70 12.62 13.33 -4.30
C GLU A 70 12.02 13.83 -5.63
N PRO A 71 11.65 15.13 -5.75
CA PRO A 71 10.90 15.66 -6.89
C PRO A 71 11.59 15.48 -8.25
N ASP A 72 12.91 15.62 -8.33
CA ASP A 72 13.61 15.46 -9.61
C ASP A 72 13.68 13.99 -10.03
N ASP A 73 13.80 13.10 -9.05
CA ASP A 73 14.06 11.69 -9.29
C ASP A 73 12.80 10.89 -9.56
N ILE A 74 11.66 11.27 -8.97
CA ILE A 74 10.37 10.65 -9.24
C ILE A 74 9.93 10.82 -10.71
N ARG A 75 10.57 11.74 -11.44
CA ARG A 75 10.35 12.00 -12.87
C ARG A 75 11.12 11.07 -13.79
N ARG A 76 12.05 10.29 -13.28
CA ARG A 76 12.81 9.35 -14.11
C ARG A 76 11.90 8.19 -14.51
N PRO A 77 11.95 7.74 -15.77
CA PRO A 77 11.14 6.62 -16.26
C PRO A 77 11.75 5.25 -15.86
N ASP A 78 12.49 5.21 -14.76
CA ASP A 78 13.15 4.00 -14.27
C ASP A 78 12.14 3.12 -13.54
N ARG A 79 12.32 1.79 -13.57
CA ARG A 79 11.52 0.88 -12.76
C ARG A 79 11.68 1.24 -11.28
N VAL A 80 10.56 1.35 -10.57
CA VAL A 80 10.51 1.62 -9.12
C VAL A 80 9.78 0.51 -8.40
N CYS A 81 10.09 0.35 -7.12
CA CYS A 81 9.38 -0.54 -6.20
C CYS A 81 8.22 0.23 -5.55
N ILE A 82 7.20 -0.52 -5.12
CA ILE A 82 6.07 0.02 -4.39
C ILE A 82 5.76 -0.83 -3.15
N VAL A 83 5.27 -0.15 -2.12
CA VAL A 83 4.60 -0.76 -0.98
C VAL A 83 3.18 -0.17 -0.88
N GLY A 84 2.18 -1.03 -1.09
CA GLY A 84 0.78 -0.72 -0.82
C GLY A 84 0.36 -1.28 0.53
N PHE A 85 0.13 -0.44 1.52
CA PHE A 85 -0.38 -0.83 2.84
C PHE A 85 -1.88 -0.59 2.88
N LEU A 86 -2.67 -1.61 3.18
CA LEU A 86 -4.12 -1.52 3.34
C LEU A 86 -4.52 -2.16 4.65
N ALA A 87 -5.23 -1.42 5.48
CA ALA A 87 -5.58 -1.84 6.82
C ALA A 87 -7.04 -1.57 7.14
N GLU A 88 -7.61 -2.51 7.88
CA GLU A 88 -8.90 -2.34 8.54
C GLU A 88 -8.64 -1.82 9.95
N ARG A 89 -9.10 -0.60 10.22
CA ARG A 89 -8.88 0.10 11.50
C ARG A 89 -9.90 -0.38 12.52
N ARG A 90 -9.49 -0.38 13.78
CA ARG A 90 -10.40 -0.58 14.90
C ARG A 90 -11.15 0.72 15.20
N GLU A 91 -12.47 0.64 15.34
CA GLU A 91 -13.37 1.78 15.57
C GLU A 91 -13.04 2.57 16.86
N GLU A 92 -12.37 1.95 17.83
CA GLU A 92 -12.21 2.46 19.20
C GLU A 92 -11.07 3.48 19.40
N ILE A 93 -10.47 4.02 18.34
CA ILE A 93 -9.24 4.84 18.44
C ILE A 93 -9.43 6.25 17.90
N ASP A 94 -8.98 7.23 18.69
CA ASP A 94 -9.01 8.65 18.31
C ASP A 94 -8.10 8.98 17.13
N TYR A 95 -8.66 9.74 16.20
CA TYR A 95 -8.03 10.20 14.95
C TYR A 95 -6.67 10.90 15.15
N VAL A 96 -6.56 11.70 16.21
CA VAL A 96 -5.36 12.50 16.53
C VAL A 96 -4.12 11.62 16.72
N SER A 97 -4.29 10.39 17.20
CA SER A 97 -3.17 9.47 17.45
C SER A 97 -2.51 8.93 16.17
N LEU A 98 -3.27 8.85 15.07
CA LEU A 98 -2.76 8.38 13.78
C LEU A 98 -2.00 9.47 13.02
N ASP A 99 -2.44 10.73 13.14
CA ASP A 99 -1.76 11.87 12.53
C ASP A 99 -0.34 12.05 13.08
N ASP A 100 -0.16 11.89 14.41
CA ASP A 100 1.16 11.99 15.05
C ASP A 100 2.10 10.85 14.60
N LEU A 101 1.57 9.62 14.48
CA LEU A 101 2.33 8.48 13.96
C LEU A 101 2.77 8.73 12.51
N GLU A 102 1.85 9.19 11.67
CA GLU A 102 2.11 9.48 10.26
C GLU A 102 3.13 10.61 10.10
N LEU A 103 3.04 11.68 10.90
CA LEU A 103 4.03 12.76 10.91
C LEU A 103 5.42 12.26 11.31
N SER A 104 5.50 11.36 12.30
CA SER A 104 6.76 10.75 12.74
C SER A 104 7.42 9.95 11.60
N LEU A 105 6.64 9.12 10.90
CA LEU A 105 7.09 8.38 9.71
C LEU A 105 7.59 9.32 8.60
N LEU A 106 6.84 10.38 8.29
CA LEU A 106 7.22 11.35 7.27
C LEU A 106 8.52 12.11 7.60
N MET A 107 8.73 12.45 8.87
CA MET A 107 9.98 13.07 9.31
C MET A 107 11.19 12.14 9.12
N GLU A 108 11.00 10.83 9.28
CA GLU A 108 12.08 9.87 9.06
C GLU A 108 12.42 9.68 7.58
N PHE A 109 11.47 9.83 6.65
CA PHE A 109 11.76 9.71 5.21
C PHE A 109 12.84 10.69 4.73
N ARG A 110 13.03 11.81 5.42
CA ARG A 110 14.16 12.74 5.17
C ARG A 110 15.54 12.12 5.37
N ARG A 111 15.64 11.02 6.11
CA ARG A 111 16.89 10.33 6.45
C ARG A 111 17.19 9.15 5.53
N TYR A 112 16.27 8.79 4.64
CA TYR A 112 16.36 7.62 3.79
C TYR A 112 16.27 8.00 2.31
N PRO A 113 17.39 8.39 1.68
CA PRO A 113 17.46 8.64 0.24
C PRO A 113 16.97 7.41 -0.53
N GLY A 114 16.10 7.62 -1.51
CA GLY A 114 15.54 6.54 -2.33
C GLY A 114 14.05 6.28 -2.12
N ILE A 115 13.43 6.85 -1.09
CA ILE A 115 11.98 7.02 -1.04
C ILE A 115 11.62 8.19 -1.96
N LEU A 116 10.79 7.95 -2.97
CA LEU A 116 10.40 8.95 -3.96
C LEU A 116 9.14 9.70 -3.53
N SER A 117 8.16 8.96 -3.00
CA SER A 117 6.92 9.54 -2.49
C SER A 117 6.24 8.65 -1.47
N TYR A 118 5.41 9.28 -0.66
CA TYR A 118 4.42 8.62 0.20
C TYR A 118 3.07 9.27 -0.02
N THR A 119 2.04 8.46 -0.21
CA THR A 119 0.65 8.90 -0.32
C THR A 119 -0.19 8.13 0.70
N SER A 120 -1.09 8.81 1.38
CA SER A 120 -2.11 8.18 2.23
C SER A 120 -3.51 8.66 1.89
N ILE A 121 -4.47 7.75 2.05
CA ILE A 121 -5.90 8.03 1.92
C ILE A 121 -6.60 7.47 3.16
N GLU A 122 -7.39 8.33 3.79
CA GLU A 122 -8.40 7.93 4.75
C GLU A 122 -9.68 7.58 3.99
N LEU A 123 -10.14 6.33 4.09
CA LEU A 123 -11.37 5.87 3.48
C LEU A 123 -12.56 5.96 4.45
N ALA A 124 -13.77 6.05 3.91
CA ALA A 124 -14.98 5.83 4.68
C ALA A 124 -15.01 4.39 5.25
N ASN A 125 -15.64 4.20 6.40
CA ASN A 125 -15.74 2.93 7.14
C ASN A 125 -14.42 2.43 7.74
N ASP A 126 -13.57 3.32 8.27
CA ASP A 126 -12.39 2.93 9.05
C ASP A 126 -11.36 2.10 8.25
N TYR A 127 -11.24 2.34 6.94
CA TYR A 127 -10.15 1.77 6.15
C TYR A 127 -9.05 2.81 5.92
N TRP A 128 -7.81 2.34 5.96
CA TRP A 128 -6.63 3.16 5.72
C TRP A 128 -5.76 2.57 4.61
N ALA A 129 -5.27 3.42 3.71
CA ALA A 129 -4.38 2.99 2.64
C ALA A 129 -3.18 3.92 2.48
N ASN A 130 -1.99 3.33 2.36
CA ASN A 130 -0.76 4.03 2.00
C ASN A 130 -0.15 3.44 0.73
N LEU A 131 0.48 4.30 -0.07
CA LEU A 131 1.33 3.94 -1.20
C LEU A 131 2.69 4.60 -1.00
N VAL A 132 3.71 3.78 -0.86
CA VAL A 132 5.11 4.21 -0.87
C VAL A 132 5.69 3.87 -2.24
N VAL A 133 6.41 4.82 -2.84
CA VAL A 133 7.19 4.58 -4.06
C VAL A 133 8.65 4.81 -3.74
N HIS A 134 9.50 3.86 -4.10
CA HIS A 134 10.92 3.87 -3.74
C HIS A 134 11.77 3.13 -4.79
N ARG A 135 13.08 3.35 -4.77
CA ARG A 135 14.01 2.75 -5.74
C ARG A 135 14.64 1.44 -5.28
N VAL A 136 14.74 1.26 -3.98
CA VAL A 136 15.48 0.16 -3.37
C VAL A 136 14.52 -1.01 -3.11
N PRO A 137 14.82 -2.24 -3.53
CA PRO A 137 13.98 -3.40 -3.24
C PRO A 137 13.64 -3.57 -1.75
N ASP A 138 12.41 -4.01 -1.47
CA ASP A 138 11.78 -4.11 -0.14
C ASP A 138 12.57 -4.87 0.94
N ASP A 139 13.47 -5.77 0.53
CA ASP A 139 14.29 -6.61 1.40
C ASP A 139 15.59 -5.92 1.86
N THR A 140 15.91 -4.75 1.31
CA THR A 140 17.13 -3.97 1.59
C THR A 140 16.86 -2.59 2.16
N GLU A 141 15.60 -2.29 2.49
CA GLU A 141 15.16 -1.01 3.00
C GLU A 141 15.64 -0.74 4.44
N GLU A 142 16.69 0.06 4.59
CA GLU A 142 17.20 0.46 5.91
C GLU A 142 16.16 1.21 6.75
N TRP A 143 15.17 1.85 6.12
CA TRP A 143 14.08 2.54 6.83
C TRP A 143 13.15 1.58 7.56
N ARG A 144 13.06 0.29 7.18
CA ARG A 144 12.32 -0.71 7.96
C ARG A 144 12.97 -1.00 9.32
N ARG A 145 14.23 -0.62 9.50
CA ARG A 145 14.96 -0.72 10.77
C ARG A 145 14.94 0.58 11.57
N SER A 146 14.23 1.61 11.09
CA SER A 146 14.14 2.88 11.78
C SER A 146 13.32 2.78 13.07
N ALA A 147 13.51 3.76 13.95
CA ALA A 147 12.79 3.82 15.20
C ALA A 147 11.29 4.09 14.98
N ALA A 148 10.91 4.96 14.04
CA ALA A 148 9.49 5.20 13.75
C ALA A 148 8.85 4.03 13.01
N HIS A 149 9.57 3.28 12.16
CA HIS A 149 9.03 2.04 11.60
C HIS A 149 8.82 0.98 12.68
N ALA A 150 9.80 0.79 13.57
CA ALA A 150 9.65 -0.12 14.70
C ALA A 150 8.47 0.28 15.60
N HIS A 151 8.31 1.58 15.87
CA HIS A 151 7.17 2.09 16.62
C HIS A 151 5.85 1.87 15.88
N ALA A 152 5.78 2.13 14.58
CA ALA A 152 4.60 1.87 13.75
C ALA A 152 4.19 0.39 13.79
N VAL A 153 5.16 -0.53 13.72
CA VAL A 153 4.92 -1.97 13.88
C VAL A 153 4.41 -2.31 15.28
N GLU A 154 5.00 -1.72 16.33
CA GLU A 154 4.58 -1.93 17.72
C GLU A 154 3.14 -1.47 17.98
N VAL A 155 2.73 -0.34 17.42
CA VAL A 155 1.37 0.20 17.61
C VAL A 155 0.33 -0.42 16.67
N SER A 156 0.75 -1.04 15.57
CA SER A 156 -0.15 -1.62 14.56
C SER A 156 -1.23 -2.54 15.11
N PRO A 157 -0.96 -3.48 16.06
CA PRO A 157 -1.99 -4.35 16.63
C PRO A 157 -3.07 -3.60 17.40
N ARG A 158 -2.72 -2.43 17.95
CA ARG A 158 -3.69 -1.57 18.61
C ARG A 158 -4.55 -0.82 17.60
N LEU A 159 -3.99 -0.43 16.46
CA LEU A 159 -4.63 0.40 15.44
C LEU A 159 -5.54 -0.36 14.49
N TYR A 160 -5.17 -1.60 14.16
CA TYR A 160 -5.77 -2.35 13.06
C TYR A 160 -6.26 -3.72 13.54
N SER A 161 -7.35 -4.21 12.95
CA SER A 161 -7.77 -5.61 13.06
C SER A 161 -6.91 -6.50 12.17
N SER A 162 -6.67 -6.05 10.93
CA SER A 162 -5.85 -6.76 9.96
C SER A 162 -5.15 -5.79 8.99
N VAL A 163 -4.05 -6.27 8.40
CA VAL A 163 -3.24 -5.52 7.44
C VAL A 163 -2.87 -6.42 6.26
N ARG A 164 -2.99 -5.86 5.05
CA ARG A 164 -2.43 -6.39 3.80
C ARG A 164 -1.35 -5.44 3.30
N ILE A 165 -0.16 -5.98 3.03
CA ILE A 165 0.96 -5.23 2.47
C ILE A 165 1.32 -5.82 1.11
N HIS A 166 0.95 -5.12 0.05
CA HIS A 166 1.35 -5.45 -1.33
C HIS A 166 2.74 -4.91 -1.59
N ASN A 167 3.65 -5.80 -1.97
CA ASN A 167 5.00 -5.47 -2.40
C ASN A 167 5.03 -5.70 -3.92
N GLY A 168 5.54 -4.75 -4.66
CA GLY A 168 5.44 -4.77 -6.11
C GLY A 168 6.36 -3.78 -6.79
N HIS A 169 6.07 -3.51 -8.05
CA HIS A 169 6.83 -2.57 -8.85
C HIS A 169 5.96 -1.85 -9.88
N LEU A 170 6.55 -0.78 -10.41
CA LEU A 170 5.99 0.01 -11.49
C LEU A 170 7.04 0.18 -12.59
N ASP A 171 6.81 -0.51 -13.71
CA ASP A 171 7.66 -0.39 -14.88
C ASP A 171 7.48 0.98 -15.55
N GLY A 172 8.58 1.62 -15.94
CA GLY A 172 8.57 2.97 -16.50
C GLY A 172 8.39 4.08 -15.46
N GLY A 173 8.44 3.76 -14.17
CA GLY A 173 8.40 4.73 -13.08
C GLY A 173 7.05 5.43 -12.94
N VAL A 174 7.00 6.43 -12.06
CA VAL A 174 5.75 7.16 -11.79
C VAL A 174 5.26 7.91 -13.03
N VAL A 175 6.16 8.48 -13.82
CA VAL A 175 5.80 9.21 -15.06
C VAL A 175 5.35 8.31 -16.21
N GLY A 176 5.58 6.99 -16.12
CA GLY A 176 5.10 6.01 -17.07
C GLY A 176 3.58 5.91 -17.10
N ASN A 177 3.05 5.11 -18.04
CA ASN A 177 1.62 4.82 -18.17
C ASN A 177 1.22 3.42 -17.67
N GLN A 178 2.18 2.65 -17.18
CA GLN A 178 1.95 1.28 -16.74
C GLN A 178 1.15 1.24 -15.42
N ALA A 179 0.52 0.10 -15.17
CA ALA A 179 -0.15 -0.20 -13.91
C ALA A 179 0.86 -0.72 -12.88
N ILE A 180 0.48 -0.67 -11.60
CA ILE A 180 1.22 -1.38 -10.55
C ILE A 180 1.11 -2.87 -10.80
N VAL A 181 2.24 -3.56 -10.64
CA VAL A 181 2.38 -5.01 -10.66
C VAL A 181 2.71 -5.45 -9.24
N VAL A 182 1.94 -6.40 -8.69
CA VAL A 182 2.13 -6.91 -7.33
C VAL A 182 2.83 -8.26 -7.38
N ASP A 183 3.99 -8.36 -6.76
CA ASP A 183 4.81 -9.56 -6.70
C ASP A 183 4.40 -10.46 -5.53
N CYS A 184 4.09 -9.86 -4.38
CA CYS A 184 3.55 -10.59 -3.24
C CYS A 184 2.66 -9.72 -2.34
N THR A 185 1.83 -10.39 -1.53
CA THR A 185 1.07 -9.75 -0.45
C THR A 185 1.43 -10.42 0.86
N LYS A 186 1.76 -9.61 1.88
CA LYS A 186 1.98 -10.07 3.25
C LYS A 186 0.76 -9.71 4.10
N TYR A 187 0.43 -10.58 5.03
CA TYR A 187 -0.76 -10.52 5.87
C TYR A 187 -0.37 -10.49 7.33
N TRP A 188 -1.07 -9.64 8.08
CA TRP A 188 -1.12 -9.69 9.53
C TRP A 188 -2.57 -9.66 9.96
N ASP A 189 -2.96 -10.63 10.78
CA ASP A 189 -4.24 -10.65 11.46
C ASP A 189 -3.99 -10.49 12.97
N TYR A 190 -4.33 -9.30 13.47
CA TYR A 190 -4.20 -8.90 14.87
C TYR A 190 -5.44 -9.26 15.70
N GLY A 191 -6.48 -9.83 15.09
CA GLY A 191 -7.61 -10.42 15.79
C GLY A 191 -7.28 -11.78 16.42
N SER A 192 -6.18 -12.40 16.00
CA SER A 192 -5.69 -13.69 16.49
C SER A 192 -4.64 -13.55 17.58
N ASP A 193 -4.64 -14.45 18.56
CA ASP A 193 -3.58 -14.59 19.58
C ASP A 193 -3.04 -16.04 19.59
N PRO A 194 -1.77 -16.28 19.19
CA PRO A 194 -0.79 -15.29 18.73
C PRO A 194 -1.16 -14.66 17.39
N VAL A 195 -0.59 -13.48 17.10
CA VAL A 195 -0.79 -12.76 15.82
C VAL A 195 -0.50 -13.69 14.65
N TRP A 196 -1.49 -13.84 13.77
CA TRP A 196 -1.34 -14.68 12.60
C TRP A 196 -0.70 -13.90 11.45
N GLN A 197 0.17 -14.57 10.69
CA GLN A 197 0.94 -13.96 9.62
C GLN A 197 1.14 -14.89 8.44
N ALA A 198 0.89 -14.40 7.23
CA ALA A 198 1.14 -15.14 6.00
C ALA A 198 1.71 -14.26 4.86
N VAL A 199 2.18 -14.92 3.82
CA VAL A 199 2.60 -14.32 2.55
C VAL A 199 1.99 -15.10 1.39
N ARG A 200 1.53 -14.40 0.37
CA ARG A 200 1.15 -14.97 -0.93
C ARG A 200 2.05 -14.39 -2.00
N VAL A 201 2.77 -15.24 -2.71
CA VAL A 201 3.63 -14.86 -3.84
C VAL A 201 2.88 -15.15 -5.15
N PHE A 202 3.01 -14.27 -6.13
CA PHE A 202 2.36 -14.39 -7.43
C PHE A 202 3.39 -14.72 -8.51
N ASP A 203 3.16 -15.81 -9.25
CA ASP A 203 3.92 -16.17 -10.43
C ASP A 203 2.94 -16.64 -11.54
N PRO A 204 2.66 -15.83 -12.57
CA PRO A 204 3.22 -14.49 -12.80
C PRO A 204 2.69 -13.45 -11.79
N PRO A 205 3.38 -12.30 -11.63
CA PRO A 205 2.93 -11.21 -10.77
C PRO A 205 1.50 -10.75 -11.08
N LEU A 206 0.78 -10.37 -10.02
CA LEU A 206 -0.60 -9.94 -10.10
C LEU A 206 -0.69 -8.55 -10.74
N GLN A 207 -1.48 -8.43 -11.80
CA GLN A 207 -1.77 -7.16 -12.47
C GLN A 207 -3.26 -6.88 -12.45
N ARG A 208 -3.64 -5.61 -12.57
CA ARG A 208 -5.02 -5.19 -12.80
C ARG A 208 -5.48 -5.50 -14.23
N THR A 209 -5.29 -6.73 -14.70
CA THR A 209 -6.04 -7.20 -15.87
C THR A 209 -7.34 -7.81 -15.38
N ARG A 210 -8.45 -7.32 -15.93
CA ARG A 210 -9.81 -7.78 -15.56
C ARG A 210 -9.93 -9.31 -15.57
N ARG A 211 -9.26 -9.94 -16.54
CA ARG A 211 -9.18 -11.39 -16.71
C ARG A 211 -8.49 -12.12 -15.55
N GLN A 212 -7.32 -11.65 -15.08
CA GLN A 212 -6.61 -12.32 -13.98
C GLN A 212 -7.39 -12.23 -12.67
N LEU A 213 -8.05 -11.10 -12.41
CA LEU A 213 -8.88 -10.93 -11.22
C LEU A 213 -10.16 -11.79 -11.28
N GLU A 214 -10.79 -11.88 -12.46
CA GLU A 214 -11.92 -12.80 -12.69
C GLU A 214 -11.48 -14.27 -12.50
N GLU A 215 -10.33 -14.67 -13.06
CA GLU A 215 -9.77 -16.02 -12.89
C GLU A 215 -9.47 -16.34 -11.41
N LEU A 216 -8.94 -15.40 -10.64
CA LEU A 216 -8.72 -15.56 -9.19
C LEU A 216 -10.04 -15.72 -8.42
N HIS A 217 -11.05 -14.90 -8.75
CA HIS A 217 -12.36 -14.99 -8.12
C HIS A 217 -13.08 -16.30 -8.45
N ASP A 218 -13.00 -16.77 -9.69
CA ASP A 218 -13.65 -17.99 -10.15
C ASP A 218 -12.97 -19.24 -9.58
N ALA A 219 -11.63 -19.26 -9.56
CA ALA A 219 -10.86 -20.33 -8.93
C ALA A 219 -11.18 -20.48 -7.43
N SER A 220 -11.25 -19.36 -6.71
CA SER A 220 -11.65 -19.32 -5.29
C SER A 220 -13.06 -19.88 -5.06
N ARG A 221 -14.03 -19.58 -5.94
CA ARG A 221 -15.38 -20.17 -5.83
C ARG A 221 -15.37 -21.68 -6.10
N ALA A 222 -14.60 -22.14 -7.07
CA ALA A 222 -14.52 -23.56 -7.41
C ALA A 222 -13.96 -24.38 -6.24
N GLU A 223 -12.92 -23.89 -5.56
CA GLU A 223 -12.34 -24.56 -4.39
C GLU A 223 -13.30 -24.60 -3.19
N ARG A 224 -14.06 -23.53 -2.94
CA ARG A 224 -15.11 -23.53 -1.89
C ARG A 224 -16.24 -24.52 -2.16
N THR A 225 -16.51 -24.86 -3.43
CA THR A 225 -17.59 -25.77 -3.82
C THR A 225 -17.16 -27.25 -3.74
N LEU A 226 -15.86 -27.53 -3.79
CA LEU A 226 -15.31 -28.89 -3.74
C LEU A 226 -14.96 -29.35 -2.31
N GLY A 227 -15.03 -28.46 -1.32
CA GLY A 227 -14.70 -28.72 0.10
C GLY A 227 -15.88 -29.04 1.03
N THR A 228 -17.09 -29.26 0.49
CA THR A 228 -18.30 -29.70 1.22
C THR A 228 -18.68 -31.13 0.88
#